data_AF-A0A6L3MPL5-F1
#
_entry.id   AF-A0A6L3MPL5-F1
#
_cell.length_a   1.000
_cell.length_b   1.000
_cell.length_c   1.000
_cell.angle_alpha   90.00
_cell.angle_beta   90.00
_cell.angle_gamma   90.00
#
_symmetry.space_group_name_H-M   'P 1'
#
loop_
_entity.id
_entity.type
_entity.pdbx_description
1 polymer ?
#
loop_
_entity_poly.entity_id
_entity_poly.type
_entity_poly.pdbx_seq_one_letter_code
_entity_poly.pdbx_strand_id
1 'polypeptide(L)'
;MNPVDRFSIETHAGPYESWPRRSRVLVGGRPADVTVSGYTLLRQFETRAGYLLVTDYDCPFEEAVTFSLLSKDLGKVLAQRTVGAMYSSYWLDDVTWTDERRFTATFVDVEGRWEFTIRDWSLPFVFSRLKMARVASSDRA
;
A
#
# COMPACT_ATOMS: atom_id res chain seq x y z
N MET A 1 -2.08 14.66 -7.50
CA MET A 1 -1.37 13.66 -6.66
C MET A 1 0.10 13.95 -6.79
N ASN A 2 0.85 13.92 -5.68
CA ASN A 2 2.29 14.21 -5.68
C ASN A 2 3.05 13.05 -5.03
N PRO A 3 4.07 12.46 -5.69
CA PRO A 3 5.08 11.68 -4.97
C PRO A 3 5.73 12.56 -3.90
N VAL A 4 5.98 12.00 -2.73
CA VAL A 4 6.61 12.73 -1.61
C VAL A 4 7.80 11.95 -1.09
N ASP A 5 8.64 12.61 -0.30
CA ASP A 5 9.63 11.95 0.53
C ASP A 5 9.54 12.48 1.96
N ARG A 6 8.58 11.94 2.72
CA ARG A 6 8.20 12.48 4.04
C ARG A 6 8.18 11.41 5.12
N PHE A 7 7.82 10.20 4.74
CA PHE A 7 7.56 9.10 5.64
C PHE A 7 8.69 8.08 5.58
N SER A 8 8.97 7.51 6.72
CA SER A 8 9.64 6.21 6.84
C SER A 8 8.79 5.31 7.75
N ILE A 9 9.16 4.04 7.87
CA ILE A 9 8.51 3.13 8.81
C ILE A 9 9.54 2.53 9.76
N GLU A 10 9.07 2.15 10.93
CA GLU A 10 9.88 1.51 11.97
C GLU A 10 10.60 0.27 11.44
N THR A 11 11.90 0.21 11.72
CA THR A 11 12.74 -0.96 11.43
C THR A 11 12.69 -1.93 12.59
N HIS A 12 12.58 -3.21 12.30
CA HIS A 12 12.54 -4.26 13.31
C HIS A 12 13.90 -4.96 13.42
N ALA A 13 14.28 -5.33 14.64
CA ALA A 13 15.53 -6.02 14.93
C ALA A 13 15.25 -7.40 15.52
N GLY A 14 16.17 -8.35 15.31
CA GLY A 14 16.02 -9.74 15.76
C GLY A 14 15.37 -10.65 14.71
N PRO A 15 15.00 -11.89 15.07
CA PRO A 15 14.45 -12.88 14.15
C PRO A 15 13.14 -12.41 13.50
N TYR A 16 13.00 -12.64 12.20
CA TYR A 16 11.85 -12.20 11.40
C TYR A 16 10.50 -12.68 11.99
N GLU A 17 10.47 -13.90 12.54
CA GLU A 17 9.28 -14.53 13.13
C GLU A 17 8.78 -13.80 14.39
N SER A 18 9.65 -13.00 15.02
CA SER A 18 9.31 -12.21 16.20
C SER A 18 8.75 -10.83 15.87
N TRP A 19 8.82 -10.42 14.60
CA TRP A 19 8.43 -9.07 14.19
C TRP A 19 6.90 -8.90 14.26
N PRO A 20 6.41 -7.74 14.76
CA PRO A 20 4.99 -7.45 14.74
C PRO A 20 4.54 -7.22 13.30
N ARG A 21 3.37 -7.73 12.88
CA ARG A 21 2.85 -7.57 11.50
C ARG A 21 2.64 -6.12 11.02
N ARG A 22 2.79 -5.13 11.90
CA ARG A 22 2.57 -3.71 11.61
C ARG A 22 3.74 -2.90 12.14
N SER A 23 4.13 -1.89 11.36
CA SER A 23 5.20 -0.96 11.68
C SER A 23 4.62 0.43 11.94
N ARG A 24 5.22 1.16 12.90
CA ARG A 24 4.86 2.57 13.12
C ARG A 24 5.31 3.42 11.93
N VAL A 25 4.47 4.36 11.54
CA VAL A 25 4.85 5.39 10.56
C VAL A 25 5.68 6.46 11.27
N LEU A 26 6.76 6.88 10.65
CA LEU A 26 7.67 7.91 11.15
C LEU A 26 7.61 9.14 10.24
N VAL A 27 7.63 10.34 10.82
CA VAL A 27 7.74 11.62 10.10
C VAL A 27 8.98 12.34 10.60
N GLY A 28 9.98 12.52 9.73
CA GLY A 28 11.27 13.07 10.14
C GLY A 28 11.92 12.27 11.28
N GLY A 29 11.78 10.93 11.25
CA GLY A 29 12.30 10.02 12.28
C GLY A 29 11.48 9.93 13.57
N ARG A 30 10.40 10.70 13.73
CA ARG A 30 9.54 10.66 14.92
C ARG A 30 8.30 9.79 14.68
N PRO A 31 7.92 8.91 15.63
CA PRO A 31 6.69 8.12 15.51
C PRO A 31 5.44 8.99 15.39
N ALA A 32 4.58 8.65 14.42
CA ALA A 32 3.21 9.14 14.34
C ALA A 32 2.26 8.14 15.03
N ASP A 33 1.04 8.59 15.34
CA ASP A 33 0.00 7.78 16.01
C ASP A 33 -0.71 6.78 15.06
N VAL A 34 -0.01 6.32 14.02
CA VAL A 34 -0.55 5.38 13.05
C VAL A 34 0.47 4.30 12.69
N THR A 35 -0.03 3.09 12.53
CA THR A 35 0.75 1.92 12.09
C THR A 35 0.22 1.42 10.76
N VAL A 36 1.12 0.95 9.89
CA VAL A 36 0.77 0.29 8.62
C VAL A 36 1.28 -1.14 8.61
N SER A 37 0.64 -2.00 7.83
CA SER A 37 1.16 -3.33 7.52
C SER A 37 2.47 -3.25 6.73
N GLY A 38 3.38 -4.19 6.92
CA GLY A 38 4.65 -4.27 6.20
C GLY A 38 5.85 -3.66 6.94
N TYR A 39 7.05 -3.95 6.45
CA TYR A 39 8.37 -3.66 7.04
C TYR A 39 9.25 -2.77 6.16
N THR A 40 9.01 -2.75 4.84
CA THR A 40 9.69 -1.83 3.92
C THR A 40 8.70 -0.87 3.27
N LEU A 41 9.06 0.41 3.18
CA LEU A 41 8.28 1.43 2.47
C LEU A 41 8.78 1.53 1.03
N LEU A 42 7.93 1.16 0.07
CA LEU A 42 8.26 1.10 -1.36
C LEU A 42 7.95 2.39 -2.10
N ARG A 43 6.77 2.96 -1.83
CA ARG A 43 6.28 4.20 -2.46
C ARG A 43 5.43 4.98 -1.48
N GLN A 44 5.39 6.29 -1.66
CA GLN A 44 4.57 7.19 -0.86
C GLN A 44 4.03 8.34 -1.72
N PHE A 45 2.75 8.63 -1.56
CA PHE A 45 2.08 9.65 -2.35
C PHE A 45 1.20 10.52 -1.47
N GLU A 46 1.24 11.82 -1.73
CA GLU A 46 0.26 12.76 -1.25
C GLU A 46 -0.92 12.86 -2.22
N THR A 47 -2.12 12.59 -1.71
CA THR A 47 -3.38 12.70 -2.44
C THR A 47 -4.28 13.74 -1.80
N ARG A 48 -5.37 14.13 -2.48
CA ARG A 48 -6.37 15.01 -1.87
C ARG A 48 -7.04 14.37 -0.65
N ALA A 49 -7.23 13.05 -0.66
CA ALA A 49 -7.94 12.33 0.41
C ALA A 49 -7.06 11.97 1.61
N GLY A 50 -5.73 11.99 1.46
CA GLY A 50 -4.81 11.46 2.46
C GLY A 50 -3.41 11.16 1.92
N TYR A 51 -2.66 10.37 2.66
CA TYR A 51 -1.37 9.83 2.22
C TYR A 51 -1.53 8.37 1.84
N LEU A 52 -1.05 7.97 0.67
CA LEU A 52 -1.00 6.57 0.27
C LEU A 52 0.42 6.06 0.50
N LEU A 53 0.57 5.10 1.40
CA LEU A 53 1.82 4.38 1.62
C LEU A 53 1.71 2.98 1.02
N VAL A 54 2.75 2.59 0.28
CA VAL A 54 2.87 1.25 -0.31
C VAL A 54 4.04 0.56 0.36
N THR A 55 3.76 -0.59 0.98
CA THR A 55 4.71 -1.33 1.79
C THR A 55 4.72 -2.80 1.39
N ASP A 56 5.80 -3.51 1.70
CA ASP A 56 5.85 -4.98 1.65
C ASP A 56 6.39 -5.54 2.97
N TYR A 57 6.55 -6.86 3.05
CA TYR A 57 7.06 -7.55 4.24
C TYR A 57 8.51 -8.04 4.08
N ASP A 58 9.19 -7.70 2.98
CA ASP A 58 10.59 -8.12 2.72
C ASP A 58 10.86 -9.60 3.06
N CYS A 59 10.00 -10.50 2.56
CA CYS A 59 10.01 -11.92 2.92
C CYS A 59 9.99 -12.81 1.67
N PRO A 60 10.99 -13.69 1.45
CA PRO A 60 11.15 -14.43 0.21
C PRO A 60 10.08 -15.51 -0.07
N PHE A 61 9.19 -15.80 0.89
CA PHE A 61 8.22 -16.90 0.80
C PHE A 61 6.78 -16.44 0.50
N GLU A 62 6.43 -15.21 0.88
CA GLU A 62 5.10 -14.61 0.68
C GLU A 62 5.27 -13.10 0.61
N GLU A 63 5.55 -12.58 -0.58
CA GLU A 63 5.63 -11.15 -0.78
C GLU A 63 4.24 -10.64 -1.10
N ALA A 64 3.68 -9.93 -0.14
CA ALA A 64 2.43 -9.24 -0.31
C ALA A 64 2.70 -7.73 -0.21
N VAL A 65 2.23 -6.99 -1.20
CA VAL A 65 2.32 -5.53 -1.21
C VAL A 65 1.04 -4.96 -0.66
N THR A 66 1.17 -4.08 0.32
CA THR A 66 0.07 -3.45 1.02
C THR A 66 -0.01 -1.97 0.70
N PHE A 67 -1.20 -1.55 0.28
CA PHE A 67 -1.57 -0.18 -0.04
C PHE A 67 -2.42 0.37 1.11
N SER A 68 -1.85 1.30 1.88
CA SER A 68 -2.48 1.90 3.05
C SER A 68 -2.78 3.38 2.80
N LEU A 69 -4.06 3.75 2.80
CA LEU A 69 -4.50 5.14 2.73
C LEU A 69 -4.65 5.69 4.16
N LEU A 70 -3.85 6.70 4.52
CA LEU A 70 -3.82 7.33 5.83
C LEU A 70 -4.52 8.69 5.79
N SER A 71 -5.10 9.09 6.92
CA SER A 71 -5.64 10.44 7.08
C SER A 71 -4.52 11.49 7.08
N LYS A 72 -4.85 12.74 6.71
CA LYS A 72 -3.88 13.84 6.62
C LYS A 72 -3.29 14.24 7.98
N ASP A 73 -4.07 14.06 9.04
CA ASP A 73 -3.67 14.26 10.43
C ASP A 73 -2.84 13.08 10.98
N LEU A 74 -2.65 12.01 10.20
CA LEU A 74 -1.96 10.77 10.60
C LEU A 74 -2.55 10.11 11.85
N GLY A 75 -3.82 10.37 12.17
CA GLY A 75 -4.49 9.76 13.32
C GLY A 75 -5.05 8.37 13.04
N LYS A 76 -5.21 7.96 11.77
CA LYS A 76 -5.74 6.64 11.41
C LYS A 76 -5.44 6.18 9.99
N VAL A 77 -5.51 4.87 9.80
CA VAL A 77 -5.63 4.24 8.48
C VAL A 77 -7.10 4.35 8.01
N LEU A 78 -7.32 5.02 6.89
CA LEU A 78 -8.63 5.20 6.27
C LEU A 78 -9.07 3.96 5.48
N ALA A 79 -8.13 3.27 4.84
CA ALA A 79 -8.37 2.01 4.14
C ALA A 79 -7.05 1.29 3.88
N GLN A 80 -7.12 -0.03 3.76
CA GLN A 80 -5.97 -0.87 3.43
C GLN A 80 -6.37 -1.94 2.39
N ARG A 81 -5.48 -2.22 1.45
CA ARG A 81 -5.60 -3.33 0.51
C ARG A 81 -4.27 -4.02 0.34
N THR A 82 -4.29 -5.35 0.27
CA THR A 82 -3.08 -6.15 0.10
C THR A 82 -3.23 -6.96 -1.17
N VAL A 83 -2.21 -6.91 -2.02
CA VAL A 83 -2.05 -7.80 -3.17
C VAL A 83 -0.99 -8.82 -2.80
N GLY A 84 -1.39 -10.08 -2.78
CA GLY A 84 -0.57 -11.21 -2.35
C GLY A 84 -1.37 -12.50 -2.48
N ALA A 85 -0.68 -13.63 -2.58
CA ALA A 85 -1.28 -14.96 -2.55
C ALA A 85 -0.27 -15.95 -1.96
N MET A 86 -0.77 -17.03 -1.35
CA MET A 86 0.09 -18.09 -0.86
C MET A 86 0.94 -18.66 -2.02
N TYR A 87 2.23 -18.86 -1.76
CA TYR A 87 3.21 -19.39 -2.72
C TYR A 87 3.38 -18.53 -3.99
N SER A 88 3.12 -17.23 -3.90
CA SER A 88 3.36 -16.28 -4.99
C SER A 88 4.10 -15.06 -4.45
N SER A 89 5.15 -14.66 -5.16
CA SER A 89 5.91 -13.45 -4.87
C SER A 89 5.32 -12.29 -5.66
N TYR A 90 4.84 -11.25 -4.98
CA TYR A 90 4.38 -10.01 -5.60
C TYR A 90 5.39 -8.90 -5.32
N TRP A 91 6.37 -8.76 -6.20
CA TRP A 91 7.26 -7.60 -6.21
C TRP A 91 6.59 -6.44 -6.93
N LEU A 92 6.42 -5.30 -6.25
CA LEU A 92 5.88 -4.11 -6.89
C LEU A 92 6.83 -3.63 -7.99
N ASP A 93 6.33 -3.60 -9.23
CA ASP A 93 7.06 -3.09 -10.38
C ASP A 93 6.83 -1.58 -10.52
N ASP A 94 5.61 -1.17 -10.87
CA ASP A 94 5.25 0.23 -11.01
C ASP A 94 3.91 0.58 -10.35
N VAL A 95 3.77 1.86 -10.01
CA VAL A 95 2.52 2.50 -9.61
C VAL A 95 2.24 3.67 -10.54
N THR A 96 1.44 3.40 -11.57
CA THR A 96 1.07 4.42 -12.56
C THR A 96 -0.25 5.09 -12.16
N TRP A 97 -0.23 6.42 -12.01
CA TRP A 97 -1.43 7.21 -11.76
C TRP A 97 -2.13 7.58 -13.07
N THR A 98 -3.45 7.41 -13.11
CA THR A 98 -4.28 7.84 -14.25
C THR A 98 -4.90 9.20 -13.99
N ASP A 99 -5.29 9.48 -12.75
CA ASP A 99 -5.82 10.76 -12.30
C ASP A 99 -5.54 10.97 -10.80
N GLU A 100 -6.15 11.96 -10.14
CA GLU A 100 -5.91 12.24 -8.72
C GLU A 100 -6.42 11.16 -7.74
N ARG A 101 -7.27 10.24 -8.22
CA ARG A 101 -7.98 9.24 -7.42
C ARG A 101 -7.73 7.82 -7.90
N ARG A 102 -7.32 7.64 -9.15
CA ARG A 102 -7.13 6.34 -9.79
C ARG A 102 -5.67 6.14 -10.11
N PHE A 103 -5.19 4.98 -9.70
CA PHE A 103 -3.87 4.50 -10.02
C PHE A 103 -3.93 3.01 -10.18
N THR A 104 -2.84 2.47 -10.72
CA THR A 104 -2.71 1.05 -10.93
C THR A 104 -1.37 0.55 -10.50
N ALA A 105 -1.33 -0.67 -10.00
CA ALA A 105 -0.10 -1.36 -9.67
C ALA A 105 0.12 -2.54 -10.63
N THR A 106 1.35 -2.66 -11.10
CA THR A 106 1.88 -3.86 -11.76
C THR A 106 2.87 -4.54 -10.84
N PHE A 107 3.08 -5.83 -11.05
CA PHE A 107 4.00 -6.63 -10.26
C PHE A 107 4.89 -7.44 -11.21
N VAL A 108 6.16 -7.60 -10.83
CA VAL A 108 7.15 -8.33 -11.63
C VAL A 108 6.70 -9.78 -11.81
N ASP A 109 6.79 -10.30 -13.03
CA ASP A 109 6.43 -11.68 -13.39
C ASP A 109 5.00 -12.11 -13.05
N VAL A 110 4.11 -11.13 -12.82
CA VAL A 110 2.69 -11.39 -12.54
C VAL A 110 1.83 -10.79 -13.64
N GLU A 111 1.09 -11.66 -14.34
CA GLU A 111 0.15 -11.21 -15.37
C GLU A 111 -1.07 -10.48 -14.78
N GLY A 112 -1.35 -9.32 -15.36
CA GLY A 112 -2.50 -8.47 -15.05
C GLY A 112 -2.11 -7.18 -14.35
N ARG A 113 -3.12 -6.35 -14.10
CA ARG A 113 -2.98 -5.02 -13.48
C ARG A 113 -3.99 -4.89 -12.36
N TRP A 114 -3.57 -4.30 -11.25
CA TRP A 114 -4.48 -3.98 -10.16
C TRP A 114 -4.88 -2.53 -10.26
N GLU A 115 -6.17 -2.29 -10.43
CA GLU A 115 -6.74 -0.96 -10.43
C GLU A 115 -7.21 -0.57 -9.04
N PHE A 116 -6.82 0.64 -8.64
CA PHE A 116 -7.19 1.24 -7.37
C PHE A 116 -7.98 2.51 -7.60
N THR A 117 -8.97 2.73 -6.74
CA THR A 117 -9.76 3.98 -6.75
C THR A 117 -9.94 4.47 -5.33
N ILE A 118 -9.46 5.69 -5.08
CA ILE A 118 -9.66 6.43 -3.84
C ILE A 118 -11.01 7.13 -3.90
N ARG A 119 -11.87 6.83 -2.93
CA ARG A 119 -13.22 7.40 -2.80
C ARG A 119 -13.24 8.51 -1.75
N ASP A 120 -14.04 9.54 -1.98
CA ASP A 120 -14.21 10.63 -1.01
C ASP A 120 -14.88 10.16 0.28
N TRP A 121 -15.68 9.11 0.21
CA TRP A 121 -16.42 8.57 1.34
C TRP A 121 -16.35 7.04 1.34
N SER A 122 -16.54 6.47 2.53
CA SER A 122 -16.65 5.04 2.77
C SER A 122 -17.72 4.81 3.80
N LEU A 123 -18.55 3.79 3.60
CA LEU A 123 -19.37 3.23 4.67
C LEU A 123 -18.66 1.98 5.19
N PRO A 124 -18.41 1.88 6.51
CA PRO A 124 -17.86 0.67 7.10
C PRO A 124 -18.63 -0.57 6.61
N PHE A 125 -17.89 -1.60 6.20
CA PHE A 125 -18.42 -2.88 5.71
C PHE A 125 -19.17 -2.87 4.36
N VAL A 126 -19.59 -1.72 3.82
CA VAL A 126 -20.31 -1.65 2.53
C VAL A 126 -19.35 -1.34 1.37
N PHE A 127 -18.47 -0.36 1.54
CA PHE A 127 -17.40 -0.13 0.57
C PHE A 127 -16.22 0.61 1.20
N SER A 128 -15.04 0.09 0.88
CA SER A 128 -13.77 0.69 1.29
C SER A 128 -13.51 2.02 0.60
N ARG A 129 -12.82 2.91 1.32
CA ARG A 129 -12.31 4.17 0.78
C ARG A 129 -11.25 3.96 -0.29
N LEU A 130 -10.60 2.79 -0.28
CA LEU A 130 -9.72 2.31 -1.32
C LEU A 130 -10.36 1.08 -1.97
N LYS A 131 -10.95 1.27 -3.15
CA LYS A 131 -11.41 0.16 -4.01
C LYS A 131 -10.18 -0.46 -4.67
N MET A 132 -10.17 -1.78 -4.79
CA MET A 132 -9.19 -2.55 -5.55
C MET A 132 -9.93 -3.51 -6.47
N ALA A 133 -9.49 -3.64 -7.71
CA ALA A 133 -9.97 -4.62 -8.67
C ALA A 133 -8.79 -5.16 -9.47
N ARG A 134 -8.76 -6.48 -9.73
CA ARG A 134 -7.82 -7.06 -10.69
C ARG A 134 -8.43 -6.97 -12.07
N VAL A 135 -7.68 -6.41 -13.01
CA VAL A 135 -8.03 -6.42 -14.43
C VAL A 135 -7.13 -7.48 -15.08
N ALA A 136 -7.75 -8.55 -15.54
CA ALA A 136 -7.06 -9.50 -16.41
C ALA A 136 -6.67 -8.75 -17.68
N SER A 137 -5.45 -8.97 -18.17
CA SER A 137 -5.08 -8.58 -19.52
C SER A 137 -6.02 -9.33 -20.46
N SER A 138 -7.08 -8.65 -20.93
CA SER A 138 -7.79 -9.08 -22.12
C SER A 138 -6.75 -9.16 -23.22
N ASP A 139 -6.64 -10.33 -23.85
CA ASP A 139 -5.89 -10.51 -25.08
C ASP A 139 -6.11 -9.31 -25.99
N ARG A 140 -5.01 -8.75 -26.49
CA ARG A 140 -5.04 -7.88 -27.66
C ARG A 140 -5.67 -8.72 -28.79
N ALA A 141 -6.88 -8.35 -29.19
CA ALA A 141 -7.34 -8.63 -30.55
C ALA A 141 -6.68 -7.63 -31.51
#